data_AF-A0AAU9IQJ5-F1
#
_entry.id   AF-A0AAU9IQJ5-F1
#
_cell.length_a   1.000
_cell.length_b   1.000
_cell.length_c   1.000
_cell.angle_alpha   90.00
_cell.angle_beta   90.00
_cell.angle_gamma   90.00
#
_symmetry.space_group_name_H-M   'P 1'
#
loop_
_entity.id
_entity.type
_entity.pdbx_description
1 polymer ?
#
loop_
_entity_poly.entity_id
_entity_poly.type
_entity_poly.pdbx_seq_one_letter_code
_entity_poly.pdbx_strand_id
1 'polypeptide(L)'
;MVEVGKRKEQGNTFFKENKFDDAIRLYSEAADCEDATKELKAVCYGNISLCYLRLNNPTKSLEYCDYALGLKPDYQKVRERKIGLLLDAKRIPEARLEMGKGEVSDDLKAKVEEAEKEENDKILEDEKAMEREADLETEAREKEKQEKKKNLNEMTTAMKELANDVLEKFGMSLDCFKVKKSKEGKYCVDFS
;
A
#
# COMPACT_ATOMS: atom_id res chain seq x y z
N MET A 1 26.66 -39.31 -14.90
CA MET A 1 27.25 -38.26 -14.01
C MET A 1 28.30 -37.36 -14.68
N VAL A 2 29.33 -37.88 -15.36
CA VAL A 2 30.43 -37.05 -15.95
C VAL A 2 29.91 -36.00 -16.94
N GLU A 3 28.92 -36.35 -17.76
CA GLU A 3 28.39 -35.46 -18.80
C GLU A 3 27.63 -34.25 -18.24
N VAL A 4 26.92 -34.42 -17.12
CA VAL A 4 26.14 -33.35 -16.49
C VAL A 4 27.05 -32.28 -15.88
N GLY A 5 28.12 -32.73 -15.22
CA GLY A 5 29.15 -31.83 -14.66
C GLY A 5 29.82 -30.99 -15.74
N LYS A 6 30.13 -31.60 -16.89
CA LYS A 6 30.73 -30.94 -18.05
C LYS A 6 29.84 -29.85 -18.63
N ARG A 7 28.54 -30.10 -18.82
CA ARG A 7 27.58 -29.09 -19.29
C ARG A 7 27.49 -27.88 -18.36
N LYS A 8 27.42 -28.13 -17.05
CA LYS A 8 27.43 -27.08 -16.02
C LYS A 8 28.73 -26.26 -16.08
N GLU A 9 29.89 -26.92 -16.24
CA GLU A 9 31.18 -26.23 -16.36
C GLU A 9 31.27 -25.37 -17.63
N GLN A 10 30.78 -25.87 -18.76
CA GLN A 10 30.68 -25.07 -19.98
C GLN A 10 29.76 -23.87 -19.79
N GLY A 11 28.60 -24.04 -19.14
CA GLY A 11 27.72 -22.94 -18.76
C GLY A 11 28.45 -21.87 -17.92
N ASN A 12 29.30 -22.28 -16.97
CA ASN A 12 30.13 -21.35 -16.19
C ASN A 12 31.14 -20.58 -17.05
N THR A 13 31.69 -21.21 -18.09
CA THR A 13 32.57 -20.52 -19.05
C THR A 13 31.80 -19.46 -19.83
N PHE A 14 30.64 -19.80 -20.41
CA PHE A 14 29.79 -18.83 -21.12
C PHE A 14 29.31 -17.70 -20.20
N PHE A 15 29.02 -18.00 -18.94
CA PHE A 15 28.66 -16.98 -17.95
C PHE A 15 29.80 -15.97 -17.75
N LYS A 16 31.05 -16.44 -17.62
CA LYS A 16 32.24 -15.58 -17.49
C LYS A 16 32.50 -14.76 -18.76
N GLU A 17 32.11 -15.28 -19.93
CA GLU A 17 32.17 -14.57 -21.21
C GLU A 17 31.00 -13.60 -21.44
N ASN A 18 30.11 -13.41 -20.46
CA ASN A 18 28.87 -12.62 -20.57
C ASN A 18 27.89 -13.11 -21.65
N LYS A 19 28.01 -14.36 -22.09
CA LYS A 19 27.07 -15.02 -23.02
C LYS A 19 25.96 -15.70 -22.23
N PHE A 20 25.06 -14.89 -21.67
CA PHE A 20 24.08 -15.38 -20.70
C PHE A 20 23.06 -16.34 -21.32
N ASP A 21 22.60 -16.12 -22.55
CA ASP A 21 21.65 -17.02 -23.22
C ASP A 21 22.25 -18.42 -23.46
N ASP A 22 23.51 -18.49 -23.89
CA ASP A 22 24.23 -19.77 -24.03
C ASP A 22 24.46 -20.46 -22.68
N ALA A 23 24.79 -19.68 -21.65
CA ALA A 23 24.94 -20.20 -20.30
C ALA A 23 23.60 -20.79 -19.79
N ILE A 24 22.49 -20.08 -19.99
CA ILE A 24 21.13 -20.55 -19.63
C ILE A 24 20.81 -21.86 -20.32
N ARG A 25 21.07 -21.97 -21.63
CA ARG A 25 20.83 -23.19 -22.40
C ARG A 25 21.60 -24.37 -21.79
N LEU A 26 22.90 -24.21 -21.54
CA LEU A 26 23.73 -25.29 -20.99
C LEU A 26 23.37 -25.66 -19.55
N TYR A 27 23.01 -24.70 -18.71
CA TYR A 27 22.51 -24.99 -17.37
C TYR A 27 21.15 -25.72 -17.41
N SER A 28 20.28 -25.37 -18.36
CA SER A 28 18.98 -26.03 -18.53
C SER A 28 19.19 -27.48 -19.01
N GLU A 29 20.02 -27.68 -20.03
CA GLU A 29 20.41 -29.02 -20.49
C GLU A 29 21.04 -29.86 -19.37
N ALA A 30 21.85 -29.24 -18.49
CA ALA A 30 22.40 -29.91 -17.31
C ALA A 30 21.33 -30.29 -16.27
N ALA A 31 20.31 -29.44 -16.07
CA ALA A 31 19.21 -29.70 -15.14
C ALA A 31 18.22 -30.77 -15.66
N ASP A 32 18.05 -30.87 -16.97
CA ASP A 32 17.14 -31.80 -17.64
C ASP A 32 17.71 -33.21 -17.80
N CYS A 33 19.02 -33.39 -17.57
CA CYS A 33 19.62 -34.72 -17.59
C CYS A 33 19.00 -35.64 -16.52
N GLU A 34 18.69 -36.89 -16.90
CA GLU A 34 18.13 -37.89 -15.97
C GLU A 34 19.06 -38.17 -14.78
N ASP A 35 20.37 -38.16 -15.04
CA ASP A 35 21.43 -38.34 -14.04
C ASP A 35 21.61 -37.15 -13.07
N ALA A 36 20.89 -36.04 -13.25
CA ALA A 36 21.10 -34.83 -12.45
C ALA A 36 20.46 -34.95 -11.06
N THR A 37 21.29 -34.83 -10.02
CA THR A 37 20.79 -34.83 -8.63
C THR A 37 20.02 -33.55 -8.31
N LYS A 38 19.19 -33.58 -7.26
CA LYS A 38 18.42 -32.40 -6.82
C LYS A 38 19.34 -31.21 -6.51
N GLU A 39 20.49 -31.47 -5.89
CA GLU A 39 21.48 -30.45 -5.54
C GLU A 39 22.07 -29.81 -6.79
N LEU A 40 22.41 -30.61 -7.80
CA LEU A 40 22.94 -30.08 -9.05
C LEU A 40 21.88 -29.30 -9.85
N LYS A 41 20.63 -29.78 -9.88
CA LYS A 41 19.50 -29.02 -10.45
C LYS A 41 19.32 -27.68 -9.74
N ALA A 42 19.37 -27.66 -8.41
CA ALA A 42 19.28 -26.43 -7.63
C ALA A 42 20.41 -25.45 -7.96
N VAL A 43 21.65 -25.94 -8.12
CA VAL A 43 22.79 -25.13 -8.57
C VAL A 43 22.58 -24.57 -9.98
N CYS A 44 22.07 -25.38 -10.92
CA CYS A 44 21.80 -24.93 -12.29
C CYS A 44 20.71 -23.85 -12.32
N TYR A 45 19.59 -24.04 -11.63
CA TYR A 45 18.54 -23.01 -11.50
C TYR A 45 19.05 -21.75 -10.79
N GLY A 46 19.89 -21.90 -9.77
CA GLY A 46 20.57 -20.78 -9.11
C GLY A 46 21.50 -20.00 -10.04
N ASN A 47 22.15 -20.66 -11.00
CA ASN A 47 22.97 -19.97 -12.00
C ASN A 47 22.12 -19.33 -13.11
N ILE A 48 21.02 -19.98 -13.52
CA ILE A 48 20.07 -19.43 -14.49
C ILE A 48 19.41 -18.15 -13.94
N SER A 49 19.00 -18.13 -12.66
CA SER A 49 18.46 -16.91 -12.07
C SER A 49 19.46 -15.76 -12.09
N LEU A 50 20.76 -16.04 -11.87
CA LEU A 50 21.81 -15.04 -12.01
C LEU A 50 21.97 -14.55 -13.47
N CYS A 51 21.87 -15.45 -14.45
CA CYS A 51 21.90 -15.07 -15.87
C CYS A 51 20.74 -14.13 -16.21
N TYR A 52 19.51 -14.45 -15.79
CA TYR A 52 18.35 -13.59 -16.02
C TYR A 52 18.46 -12.24 -15.31
N LEU A 53 19.08 -12.21 -14.13
CA LEU A 53 19.40 -10.94 -13.46
C LEU A 53 20.35 -10.09 -14.29
N ARG A 54 21.40 -10.70 -14.89
CA ARG A 54 22.33 -9.98 -15.79
C ARG A 54 21.69 -9.53 -17.10
N LEU A 55 20.64 -10.22 -17.54
CA LEU A 55 19.81 -9.84 -18.69
C LEU A 55 18.72 -8.81 -18.35
N ASN A 56 18.73 -8.23 -17.15
CA ASN A 56 17.71 -7.30 -16.66
C ASN A 56 16.27 -7.87 -16.73
N ASN A 57 16.13 -9.18 -16.49
CA ASN A 57 14.84 -9.86 -16.40
C ASN A 57 14.60 -10.35 -14.96
N PRO A 58 14.21 -9.45 -14.03
CA PRO A 58 14.02 -9.80 -12.62
C PRO A 58 12.87 -10.80 -12.41
N THR A 59 11.83 -10.76 -13.25
CA THR A 59 10.69 -11.68 -13.17
C THR A 59 11.13 -13.13 -13.37
N LYS A 60 11.85 -13.43 -14.45
CA LYS A 60 12.40 -14.78 -14.66
C LYS A 60 13.46 -15.13 -13.61
N SER A 61 14.26 -14.15 -13.16
CA SER A 61 15.23 -14.40 -12.10
C SER A 61 14.55 -14.90 -10.81
N LEU A 62 13.43 -14.30 -10.41
CA LEU A 62 12.63 -14.73 -9.27
C LEU A 62 12.08 -16.15 -9.44
N GLU A 63 11.51 -16.48 -10.61
CA GLU A 63 10.99 -17.83 -10.90
C GLU A 63 12.08 -18.91 -10.73
N TYR A 64 13.27 -18.68 -11.28
CA TYR A 64 14.37 -19.64 -11.15
C TYR A 64 14.97 -19.67 -9.74
N CYS A 65 14.88 -18.58 -8.97
CA CYS A 65 15.18 -18.62 -7.54
C CYS A 65 14.20 -19.53 -6.79
N ASP A 66 12.90 -19.47 -7.11
CA ASP A 66 11.89 -20.35 -6.51
C ASP A 66 12.12 -21.82 -6.87
N TYR A 67 12.45 -22.13 -8.14
CA TYR A 67 12.80 -23.49 -8.54
C TYR A 67 14.04 -24.01 -7.80
N ALA A 68 15.07 -23.18 -7.64
CA ALA A 68 16.27 -23.56 -6.91
C ALA A 68 15.99 -23.79 -5.42
N LEU A 69 15.22 -22.91 -4.77
CA LEU A 69 14.89 -23.01 -3.34
C LEU A 69 13.89 -24.13 -3.05
N GLY A 70 13.01 -24.47 -4.00
CA GLY A 70 12.12 -25.64 -3.91
C GLY A 70 12.88 -26.97 -3.91
N LEU A 71 14.05 -27.01 -4.54
CA LEU A 71 14.94 -28.18 -4.52
C LEU A 71 15.92 -28.16 -3.34
N LYS A 72 16.47 -26.98 -3.04
CA LYS A 72 17.45 -26.76 -1.98
C LYS A 72 17.04 -25.55 -1.11
N PRO A 73 16.23 -25.75 -0.06
CA PRO A 73 15.76 -24.67 0.79
C PRO A 73 16.88 -23.95 1.55
N ASP A 74 18.00 -24.62 1.87
CA ASP A 74 19.16 -24.05 2.56
C ASP A 74 20.12 -23.28 1.62
N TYR A 75 19.71 -22.98 0.37
CA TYR A 75 20.57 -22.32 -0.59
C TYR A 75 20.67 -20.80 -0.36
N GLN A 76 21.46 -20.42 0.64
CA GLN A 76 21.64 -19.03 1.10
C GLN A 76 21.87 -18.03 -0.05
N LYS A 77 22.80 -18.29 -0.98
CA LYS A 77 23.12 -17.37 -2.09
C LYS A 77 21.93 -17.07 -3.00
N VAL A 78 21.04 -18.06 -3.20
CA VAL A 78 19.84 -17.88 -4.03
C VAL A 78 18.76 -17.16 -3.23
N ARG A 79 18.60 -17.48 -1.94
CA ARG A 79 17.69 -16.77 -1.03
C ARG A 79 18.03 -15.27 -0.98
N GLU A 80 19.30 -14.94 -0.76
CA GLU A 80 19.76 -13.54 -0.72
C GLU A 80 19.48 -12.80 -2.02
N ARG A 81 19.68 -13.45 -3.18
CA ARG A 81 19.31 -12.88 -4.48
C ARG A 81 17.81 -12.65 -4.60
N LYS A 82 16.98 -13.62 -4.21
CA LYS A 82 15.52 -13.50 -4.24
C LYS A 82 15.05 -12.34 -3.38
N ILE A 83 15.56 -12.20 -2.17
CA ILE A 83 15.23 -11.10 -1.27
C ILE A 83 15.64 -9.76 -1.88
N GLY A 84 16.86 -9.65 -2.43
CA GLY A 84 17.28 -8.43 -3.13
C GLY A 84 16.35 -8.04 -4.28
N LEU A 85 15.96 -9.01 -5.10
CA LEU A 85 14.99 -8.80 -6.20
C LEU A 85 13.61 -8.34 -5.70
N LEU A 86 13.15 -8.86 -4.56
CA LEU A 86 11.89 -8.46 -3.95
C LEU A 86 11.96 -7.04 -3.39
N LEU A 87 13.09 -6.66 -2.78
CA LEU A 87 13.34 -5.29 -2.33
C LEU A 87 13.36 -4.31 -3.51
N ASP A 88 14.06 -4.64 -4.60
CA ASP A 88 14.10 -3.82 -5.82
C ASP A 88 12.71 -3.66 -6.44
N ALA A 89 11.86 -4.69 -6.34
CA ALA A 89 10.47 -4.67 -6.78
C ALA A 89 9.51 -3.98 -5.79
N LYS A 90 10.01 -3.43 -4.67
CA LYS A 90 9.22 -2.85 -3.58
C LYS A 90 8.19 -3.81 -2.97
N ARG A 91 8.47 -5.12 -3.01
CA ARG A 91 7.64 -6.18 -2.42
C ARG A 91 8.20 -6.54 -1.05
N ILE A 92 8.25 -5.56 -0.15
CA ILE A 92 8.93 -5.67 1.15
C ILE A 92 8.33 -6.77 2.05
N PRO A 93 6.99 -6.93 2.15
CA PRO A 93 6.41 -7.99 2.98
C PRO A 93 6.82 -9.40 2.53
N GLU A 94 6.98 -9.60 1.22
CA GLU A 94 7.43 -10.87 0.66
C GLU A 94 8.92 -11.11 0.91
N ALA A 95 9.73 -10.05 0.85
CA ALA A 95 11.15 -10.11 1.21
C ALA A 95 11.33 -10.51 2.69
N ARG A 96 10.52 -9.94 3.59
CA ARG A 96 10.51 -10.29 5.01
C ARG A 96 10.12 -11.75 5.26
N LEU A 97 9.07 -12.21 4.58
CA LEU A 97 8.62 -13.60 4.68
C LEU A 97 9.72 -14.56 4.21
N GLU A 98 10.38 -14.25 3.09
CA GLU A 98 11.45 -15.09 2.54
C GLU A 98 12.69 -15.10 3.44
N MET A 99 13.02 -13.98 4.07
CA MET A 99 14.07 -13.88 5.09
C MET A 99 13.79 -14.77 6.31
N GLY A 100 12.53 -14.97 6.69
CA GLY A 100 12.14 -15.88 7.76
C GLY A 100 12.28 -17.38 7.44
N LYS A 101 12.45 -17.75 6.15
CA LYS A 101 12.55 -19.16 5.72
C LYS A 101 13.95 -19.75 5.85
N GLY A 102 14.94 -18.96 6.21
CA GLY A 102 16.25 -19.47 6.61
C GLY A 102 17.34 -18.39 6.59
N GLU A 103 18.59 -18.84 6.71
CA GLU A 103 19.72 -17.93 6.91
C GLU A 103 20.00 -17.02 5.71
N VAL A 104 20.35 -15.78 6.03
CA VAL A 104 20.79 -14.69 5.14
C VAL A 104 21.82 -13.84 5.87
N SER A 105 22.64 -13.10 5.12
CA SER A 105 23.62 -12.17 5.68
C SER A 105 22.99 -11.06 6.53
N ASP A 106 23.71 -10.60 7.55
CA ASP A 106 23.24 -9.53 8.45
C ASP A 106 23.06 -8.20 7.72
N ASP A 107 23.91 -7.92 6.72
CA ASP A 107 23.76 -6.76 5.83
C ASP A 107 22.40 -6.74 5.12
N LEU A 108 21.92 -7.92 4.68
CA LEU A 108 20.64 -8.01 3.99
C LEU A 108 19.47 -7.90 4.95
N LYS A 109 19.60 -8.41 6.18
CA LYS A 109 18.58 -8.22 7.23
C LYS A 109 18.39 -6.75 7.54
N ALA A 110 19.48 -6.02 7.74
CA ALA A 110 19.45 -4.58 7.98
C ALA A 110 18.75 -3.83 6.85
N LYS A 111 19.03 -4.19 5.58
CA LYS A 111 18.36 -3.58 4.41
C LYS A 111 16.85 -3.85 4.38
N VAL A 112 16.41 -5.06 4.72
CA VAL A 112 14.98 -5.38 4.78
C VAL A 112 14.30 -4.57 5.88
N GLU A 113 14.89 -4.52 7.07
CA GLU A 113 14.34 -3.77 8.22
C GLU A 113 14.30 -2.25 7.96
N GLU A 114 15.32 -1.70 7.30
CA GLU A 114 15.35 -0.30 6.87
C GLU A 114 14.23 -0.01 5.86
N ALA A 115 14.09 -0.87 4.83
CA ALA A 115 13.03 -0.71 3.84
C ALA A 115 11.62 -0.84 4.44
N GLU A 116 11.41 -1.76 5.39
CA GLU A 116 10.15 -1.89 6.14
C GLU A 116 9.85 -0.62 6.94
N LYS A 117 10.87 -0.06 7.62
CA LYS A 117 10.70 1.15 8.40
C LYS A 117 10.34 2.35 7.51
N GLU A 118 11.04 2.53 6.38
CA GLU A 118 10.74 3.60 5.44
C GLU A 118 9.33 3.51 4.85
N GLU A 119 8.85 2.29 4.57
CA GLU A 119 7.50 2.07 4.07
C GLU A 119 6.44 2.41 5.14
N ASN A 120 6.66 1.98 6.38
CA ASN A 120 5.77 2.28 7.50
C ASN A 120 5.75 3.77 7.86
N ASP A 121 6.91 4.44 7.83
CA ASP A 121 7.01 5.87 8.10
C ASP A 121 6.22 6.67 7.05
N LYS A 122 6.26 6.28 5.77
CA LYS A 122 5.44 6.89 4.71
C LYS A 122 3.95 6.67 4.91
N ILE A 123 3.54 5.44 5.23
CA ILE A 123 2.13 5.13 5.54
C ILE A 123 1.63 6.00 6.69
N LEU A 124 2.44 6.15 7.75
CA LEU A 124 2.10 6.98 8.90
C LEU A 124 2.01 8.47 8.55
N GLU A 125 2.87 8.97 7.66
CA GLU A 125 2.80 10.35 7.17
C GLU A 125 1.55 10.60 6.33
N ASP A 126 1.20 9.66 5.45
CA ASP A 126 -0.01 9.71 4.61
C ASP A 126 -1.29 9.65 5.46
N GLU A 127 -1.33 8.78 6.48
CA GLU A 127 -2.43 8.70 7.45
C GLU A 127 -2.63 10.03 8.18
N LYS A 128 -1.55 10.65 8.66
CA LYS A 128 -1.60 11.97 9.32
C LYS A 128 -1.98 13.10 8.37
N ALA A 129 -1.64 13.00 7.08
CA ALA A 129 -2.07 13.98 6.09
C ALA A 129 -3.58 13.87 5.85
N MET A 130 -4.09 12.65 5.70
CA MET A 130 -5.51 12.38 5.52
C MET A 130 -6.36 12.83 6.73
N GLU A 131 -5.88 12.59 7.95
CA GLU A 131 -6.54 13.06 9.17
C GLU A 131 -6.63 14.59 9.23
N ARG A 132 -5.53 15.29 8.91
CA ARG A 132 -5.51 16.77 8.86
C ARG A 132 -6.46 17.33 7.81
N GLU A 133 -6.57 16.69 6.65
CA GLU A 133 -7.52 17.11 5.60
C GLU A 133 -8.97 16.92 6.06
N ALA A 134 -9.28 15.80 6.72
CA ALA A 134 -10.61 15.54 7.28
C ALA A 134 -10.97 16.57 8.36
N ASP A 135 -10.04 16.89 9.27
CA ASP A 135 -10.26 17.90 10.32
C ASP A 135 -10.56 19.28 9.70
N LEU A 136 -9.77 19.71 8.70
CA LEU A 136 -10.00 20.97 8.00
C LEU A 136 -11.36 21.02 7.31
N GLU A 137 -11.81 19.92 6.70
CA GLU A 137 -13.13 19.83 6.07
C GLU A 137 -14.27 19.92 7.11
N THR A 138 -14.12 19.24 8.25
CA THR A 138 -15.12 19.31 9.33
C THR A 138 -15.23 20.72 9.90
N GLU A 139 -14.10 21.37 10.18
CA GLU A 139 -14.06 22.76 10.64
C GLU A 139 -14.71 23.73 9.64
N ALA A 140 -14.45 23.57 8.34
CA ALA A 140 -15.04 24.41 7.30
C ALA A 140 -16.57 24.25 7.27
N ARG A 141 -17.06 23.02 7.38
CA ARG A 141 -18.50 22.71 7.42
C ARG A 141 -19.18 23.27 8.67
N GLU A 142 -18.50 23.26 9.82
CA GLU A 142 -19.02 23.84 11.06
C GLU A 142 -19.10 25.36 10.99
N LYS A 143 -18.06 26.02 10.46
CA LYS A 143 -18.04 27.49 10.23
C LYS A 143 -19.18 27.91 9.30
N GLU A 144 -19.40 27.18 8.20
CA GLU A 144 -20.51 27.47 7.26
C GLU A 144 -21.90 27.30 7.93
N LYS A 145 -22.09 26.24 8.74
CA LYS A 145 -23.34 26.04 9.49
C LYS A 145 -23.57 27.16 10.51
N GLN A 146 -22.52 27.60 11.19
CA GLN A 146 -22.60 28.66 12.18
C GLN A 146 -22.96 30.00 11.53
N GLU A 147 -22.37 30.31 10.38
CA GLU A 147 -22.67 31.50 9.60
C GLU A 147 -24.12 31.48 9.08
N LYS A 148 -24.57 30.35 8.51
CA LYS A 148 -25.98 30.17 8.11
C LYS A 148 -26.95 30.38 9.27
N LYS A 149 -26.62 29.84 10.46
CA LYS A 149 -27.45 30.01 11.67
C LYS A 149 -27.47 31.46 12.15
N LYS A 150 -26.34 32.17 12.09
CA LYS A 150 -26.25 33.59 12.44
C LYS A 150 -27.09 34.44 11.49
N ASN A 151 -26.93 34.26 10.18
CA ASN A 151 -27.70 34.98 9.16
C ASN A 151 -29.21 34.71 9.29
N LEU A 152 -29.60 33.46 9.60
CA LEU A 152 -30.99 33.11 9.87
C LEU A 152 -31.53 33.87 11.09
N ASN A 153 -30.78 33.88 12.20
CA ASN A 153 -31.19 34.59 13.40
C ASN A 153 -31.37 36.10 13.13
N GLU A 154 -30.41 36.73 12.45
CA GLU A 154 -30.48 38.16 12.10
C GLU A 154 -31.70 38.48 11.23
N MET A 155 -31.98 37.66 10.21
CA MET A 155 -33.17 37.81 9.37
C MET A 155 -34.47 37.64 10.15
N THR A 156 -34.54 36.67 11.07
CA THR A 156 -35.74 36.48 11.91
C THR A 156 -35.98 37.64 12.85
N THR A 157 -34.92 38.25 13.39
CA THR A 157 -35.02 39.46 14.22
C THR A 157 -35.53 40.64 13.40
N ALA A 158 -34.94 40.89 12.22
CA ALA A 158 -35.37 41.97 11.33
C ALA A 158 -36.84 41.81 10.88
N MET A 159 -37.29 40.58 10.60
CA MET A 159 -38.69 40.31 10.27
C MET A 159 -39.65 40.60 11.44
N LYS A 160 -39.26 40.25 12.67
CA LYS A 160 -40.05 40.55 13.87
C LYS A 160 -40.16 42.06 14.09
N GLU A 161 -39.07 42.79 13.93
CA GLU A 161 -39.06 44.25 14.05
C GLU A 161 -39.95 44.90 12.98
N LEU A 162 -39.84 44.49 11.72
CA LEU A 162 -40.70 44.98 10.64
C LEU A 162 -42.18 44.68 10.90
N ALA A 163 -42.49 43.47 11.38
CA ALA A 163 -43.85 43.10 11.72
C ALA A 163 -44.40 43.96 12.87
N ASN A 164 -43.60 44.23 13.90
CA ASN A 164 -43.99 45.15 14.97
C ASN A 164 -44.19 46.58 14.47
N ASP A 165 -43.32 47.12 13.62
CA ASP A 165 -43.46 48.48 13.05
C ASP A 165 -44.77 48.65 12.24
N VAL A 166 -45.19 47.58 11.54
CA VAL A 166 -46.49 47.55 10.84
C VAL A 166 -47.65 47.47 11.83
N LEU A 167 -47.56 46.63 12.86
CA LEU A 167 -48.62 46.43 13.86
C LEU A 167 -48.81 47.64 14.78
N GLU A 168 -47.73 48.35 15.11
CA GLU A 168 -47.77 49.55 15.95
C GLU A 168 -48.62 50.66 15.34
N LYS A 169 -48.67 50.77 14.01
CA LYS A 169 -49.58 51.70 13.29
C LYS A 169 -51.06 51.42 13.53
N PHE A 170 -51.39 50.24 14.02
CA PHE A 170 -52.74 49.82 14.40
C PHE A 170 -52.91 49.69 15.94
N GLY A 171 -51.93 50.12 16.73
CA GLY A 171 -51.96 50.03 18.20
C GLY A 171 -51.74 48.60 18.73
N MET A 172 -51.05 47.75 17.97
CA MET A 172 -50.83 46.33 18.27
C MET A 172 -49.34 45.97 18.29
N SER A 173 -49.00 44.83 18.89
CA SER A 173 -47.65 44.23 18.89
C SER A 173 -47.74 42.72 18.67
N LEU A 174 -46.66 42.09 18.21
CA LEU A 174 -46.53 40.63 18.16
C LEU A 174 -46.76 39.97 19.52
N ASP A 175 -46.51 40.66 20.64
CA ASP A 175 -46.74 40.13 21.99
C ASP A 175 -48.22 39.98 22.34
N CYS A 176 -49.11 40.65 21.60
CA CYS A 176 -50.56 40.51 21.75
C CYS A 176 -51.07 39.15 21.26
N PHE A 177 -50.28 38.42 20.45
CA PHE A 177 -50.67 37.14 19.86
C PHE A 177 -50.05 35.95 20.60
N LYS A 178 -50.86 35.17 21.32
CA LYS A 178 -50.42 33.97 22.04
C LYS A 178 -50.86 32.72 21.30
N VAL A 179 -49.90 31.95 20.80
CA VAL A 179 -50.17 30.66 20.14
C VAL A 179 -50.32 29.56 21.20
N LYS A 180 -51.46 28.88 21.22
CA LYS A 180 -51.73 27.70 22.04
C LYS A 180 -51.89 26.46 21.17
N LYS A 181 -51.22 25.37 21.54
CA LYS A 181 -51.35 24.07 20.88
C LYS A 181 -52.33 23.18 21.65
N SER A 182 -53.41 22.74 21.01
CA SER A 182 -54.40 21.82 21.56
C SER A 182 -53.90 20.37 21.55
N LYS A 183 -54.47 19.50 22.41
CA LYS A 183 -54.16 18.07 22.52
C LYS A 183 -54.40 17.29 21.20
N GLU A 184 -55.21 17.83 20.29
CA GLU A 184 -55.47 17.28 18.94
C GLU A 184 -54.45 17.73 17.88
N GLY A 185 -53.45 18.53 18.24
CA GLY A 185 -52.44 19.06 17.32
C GLY A 185 -52.83 20.34 16.58
N LYS A 186 -54.05 20.86 16.78
CA LYS A 186 -54.49 22.16 16.23
C LYS A 186 -53.87 23.34 16.98
N TYR A 187 -53.50 24.39 16.24
CA TYR A 187 -52.97 25.64 16.77
C TYR A 187 -54.08 26.70 16.80
N CYS A 188 -54.34 27.31 17.96
CA CYS A 188 -55.22 28.47 18.11
C CYS A 188 -54.37 29.69 18.49
N VAL A 189 -54.66 30.84 17.89
CA VAL A 189 -54.02 32.11 18.23
C VAL A 189 -55.01 32.94 19.04
N ASP A 190 -54.69 33.18 20.31
CA ASP A 190 -55.48 34.02 21.20
C ASP A 190 -54.91 35.45 21.20
N PHE A 191 -55.80 36.43 21.26
CA PHE A 191 -55.45 37.84 21.37
C PHE A 191 -55.55 38.29 22.84
N SER A 192 -54.55 39.01 23.34
CA SER A 192 -54.49 39.52 24.72
C SER A 192 -54.95 40.98 24.80
#